data_AF-A0A7K5TFR7-F1
#
_entry.id   AF-A0A7K5TFR7-F1
#
_cell.length_a   1.000
_cell.length_b   1.000
_cell.length_c   1.000
_cell.angle_alpha   90.00
_cell.angle_beta   90.00
_cell.angle_gamma   90.00
#
_symmetry.space_group_name_H-M   'P 1'
#
loop_
_entity.id
_entity.type
_entity.pdbx_description
1 polymer ?
#
loop_
_entity_poly.entity_id
_entity_poly.type
_entity_poly.pdbx_seq_one_letter_code
_entity_poly.pdbx_strand_id
1 'polypeptide(L)'
;FSRLDYPALYMCKPKRGVKRDESKETYKLPHRLIEKKRRDRINECIAQLKDLLPEHLKLTTLGHLEKAVVLELTLKHLKALTALTEQQHQKIMALQNGERSMKSPVQADLDAFHSGFQTCAKEVLQYLSRFESWT
;
A
#
# COMPACT_ATOMS: atom_id res chain seq x y z
N PHE A 1 45.03 -52.96 -30.04
CA PHE A 1 44.77 -52.81 -28.61
C PHE A 1 44.96 -51.33 -28.28
N SER A 2 43.96 -50.51 -28.01
CA SER A 2 42.66 -50.75 -27.39
C SER A 2 41.57 -49.88 -28.03
N ARG A 3 40.43 -50.49 -28.30
CA ARG A 3 39.22 -49.91 -28.87
C ARG A 3 38.48 -49.20 -27.72
N LEU A 4 38.32 -47.87 -27.77
CA LEU A 4 37.43 -47.18 -26.84
C LEU A 4 35.98 -47.48 -27.25
N ASP A 5 35.30 -48.30 -26.45
CA ASP A 5 33.85 -48.44 -26.50
C ASP A 5 33.20 -47.19 -25.89
N TYR A 6 32.69 -46.31 -26.76
CA TYR A 6 31.85 -45.18 -26.38
C TYR A 6 30.37 -45.56 -26.58
N PRO A 7 29.47 -45.33 -25.60
CA PRO A 7 28.09 -45.78 -25.69
C PRO A 7 27.34 -45.15 -26.88
N ALA A 8 26.65 -45.99 -27.65
CA ALA A 8 25.86 -45.65 -28.83
C ALA A 8 24.56 -44.87 -28.52
N LEU A 9 24.62 -43.83 -27.68
CA LEU A 9 23.45 -43.02 -27.30
C LEU A 9 23.13 -41.88 -28.28
N TYR A 10 23.87 -41.76 -29.38
CA TYR A 10 23.63 -40.76 -30.42
C TYR A 10 23.40 -41.42 -31.79
N MET A 11 22.29 -42.13 -31.94
CA MET A 11 21.77 -42.54 -33.26
C MET A 11 20.27 -42.26 -33.33
N CYS A 12 19.92 -40.98 -33.53
CA CYS A 12 18.57 -40.63 -33.96
C CYS A 12 18.49 -40.81 -35.48
N LYS A 13 17.87 -41.90 -35.92
CA LYS A 13 17.68 -42.19 -37.35
C LYS A 13 16.66 -41.20 -37.94
N PRO A 14 16.95 -40.49 -39.05
CA PRO A 14 15.99 -39.59 -39.66
C PRO A 14 15.06 -40.39 -40.59
N LYS A 15 13.83 -40.70 -40.13
CA LYS A 15 12.75 -41.10 -41.03
C LYS A 15 12.18 -39.85 -41.71
N ARG A 16 12.44 -39.73 -43.01
CA ARG A 16 11.87 -38.73 -43.90
C ARG A 16 10.39 -39.02 -44.14
N GLY A 17 9.52 -38.02 -43.95
CA GLY A 17 8.16 -38.03 -44.48
C GLY A 17 7.22 -37.03 -43.81
N VAL A 18 6.86 -35.98 -44.56
CA VAL A 18 5.80 -34.98 -44.32
C VAL A 18 6.15 -33.79 -43.41
N LYS A 19 6.59 -32.72 -44.08
CA LYS A 19 6.59 -31.33 -43.60
C LYS A 19 5.17 -30.92 -43.17
N ARG A 20 4.93 -30.69 -41.88
CA ARG A 20 4.01 -29.67 -41.33
C ARG A 20 4.20 -29.58 -39.80
N ASP A 21 4.61 -28.40 -39.34
CA ASP A 21 4.56 -27.88 -37.95
C ASP A 21 5.79 -27.91 -37.00
N GLU A 22 7.00 -28.25 -37.45
CA GLU A 22 8.21 -28.18 -36.59
C GLU A 22 8.58 -26.73 -36.15
N SER A 23 8.25 -25.73 -36.97
CA SER A 23 8.48 -24.32 -36.61
C SER A 23 7.60 -23.83 -35.45
N LYS A 24 6.45 -24.46 -35.17
CA LYS A 24 5.61 -24.05 -34.03
C LYS A 24 6.08 -24.64 -32.71
N GLU A 25 6.79 -25.78 -32.71
CA GLU A 25 7.28 -26.42 -31.48
C GLU A 25 8.50 -25.71 -30.90
N THR A 26 9.35 -25.16 -31.76
CA THR A 26 10.51 -24.34 -31.36
C THR A 26 10.12 -23.03 -30.69
N TYR A 27 9.02 -22.36 -31.08
CA TYR A 27 8.47 -21.20 -30.34
C TYR A 27 7.65 -21.58 -29.09
N LYS A 28 7.10 -22.82 -29.03
CA LYS A 28 6.37 -23.31 -27.85
C LYS A 28 7.29 -23.51 -26.64
N LEU A 29 8.57 -23.85 -26.84
CA LEU A 29 9.53 -24.03 -25.75
C LEU A 29 9.85 -22.71 -25.00
N PRO A 30 10.22 -21.61 -25.67
CA PRO A 30 10.34 -20.28 -25.05
C PRO A 30 9.04 -19.81 -24.40
N HIS A 31 7.89 -20.02 -25.06
CA HIS A 31 6.61 -19.64 -24.50
C HIS A 31 6.29 -20.40 -23.19
N ARG A 32 6.55 -21.71 -23.14
CA ARG A 32 6.43 -22.53 -21.92
C ARG A 32 7.33 -22.04 -20.80
N LEU A 33 8.56 -21.61 -21.10
CA LEU A 33 9.49 -21.09 -20.09
C LEU A 33 9.05 -19.73 -19.53
N ILE A 34 8.61 -18.81 -20.38
CA ILE A 34 8.07 -17.50 -19.97
C ILE A 34 6.82 -17.71 -19.10
N GLU A 35 5.93 -18.58 -19.54
CA GLU A 35 4.71 -18.93 -18.82
C GLU A 35 5.04 -19.56 -17.44
N LYS A 36 6.01 -20.48 -17.39
CA LYS A 36 6.49 -21.06 -16.14
C LYS A 36 7.00 -19.98 -15.19
N LYS A 37 7.87 -19.09 -15.66
CA LYS A 37 8.39 -17.97 -14.84
C LYS A 37 7.28 -17.07 -14.32
N ARG A 38 6.26 -16.78 -15.13
CA ARG A 38 5.09 -16.00 -14.68
C ARG A 38 4.34 -16.73 -13.56
N ARG A 39 4.07 -18.02 -13.73
CA ARG A 39 3.38 -18.85 -12.72
C ARG A 39 4.17 -18.95 -11.42
N ASP A 40 5.49 -19.13 -11.51
CA ASP A 40 6.37 -19.21 -10.35
C ASP A 40 6.32 -17.89 -9.56
N ARG A 41 6.41 -16.74 -10.24
CA ARG A 41 6.25 -15.42 -9.62
C ARG A 41 4.88 -15.24 -8.96
N ILE A 42 3.79 -15.65 -9.62
CA ILE A 42 2.44 -15.56 -9.03
C ILE A 42 2.34 -16.40 -7.76
N ASN A 43 2.86 -17.63 -7.79
CA ASN A 43 2.83 -18.53 -6.63
C ASN A 43 3.67 -17.99 -5.47
N GLU A 44 4.82 -17.40 -5.75
CA GLU A 44 5.67 -16.76 -4.76
C GLU A 44 4.98 -15.56 -4.10
N CYS A 45 4.32 -14.69 -4.88
CA CYS A 45 3.51 -13.60 -4.31
C CYS A 45 2.39 -14.14 -3.41
N ILE A 46 1.67 -15.19 -3.83
CA ILE A 46 0.60 -15.78 -3.02
C ILE A 46 1.15 -16.38 -1.71
N ALA A 47 2.33 -17.00 -1.75
CA ALA A 47 2.99 -17.52 -0.55
C ALA A 47 3.36 -16.38 0.43
N GLN A 48 3.95 -15.29 -0.08
CA GLN A 48 4.26 -14.12 0.75
C GLN A 48 3.01 -13.47 1.36
N LEU A 49 1.93 -13.36 0.58
CA LEU A 49 0.65 -12.89 1.10
C LEU A 49 0.12 -13.78 2.23
N LYS A 50 0.23 -15.11 2.06
CA LYS A 50 -0.14 -16.06 3.11
C LYS A 50 0.67 -15.83 4.38
N ASP A 51 1.96 -15.56 4.29
CA ASP A 51 2.82 -15.36 5.46
C ASP A 51 2.52 -14.02 6.16
N LEU A 52 2.27 -12.96 5.39
CA LEU A 52 1.93 -11.62 5.88
C LEU A 52 0.53 -11.50 6.49
N LEU A 53 -0.36 -12.47 6.25
CA LEU A 53 -1.68 -12.46 6.86
C LEU A 53 -1.58 -12.51 8.40
N PRO A 54 -2.48 -11.84 9.13
CA PRO A 54 -2.60 -11.99 10.57
C PRO A 54 -2.99 -13.42 10.99
N GLU A 55 -2.39 -13.95 12.06
CA GLU A 55 -2.66 -15.31 12.56
C GLU A 55 -4.15 -15.58 12.82
N HIS A 56 -4.88 -14.60 13.38
CA HIS A 56 -6.32 -14.75 13.64
C HIS A 56 -7.15 -14.96 12.36
N LEU A 57 -6.69 -14.44 11.20
CA LEU A 57 -7.34 -14.69 9.91
C LEU A 57 -6.96 -16.08 9.34
N LYS A 58 -5.74 -16.55 9.59
CA LYS A 58 -5.31 -17.90 9.16
C LYS A 58 -6.07 -18.99 9.92
N LEU A 59 -6.25 -18.80 11.23
CA LEU A 59 -6.94 -19.74 12.12
C LEU A 59 -8.43 -19.90 11.83
N THR A 60 -9.05 -18.95 11.12
CA THR A 60 -10.43 -19.11 10.61
C THR A 60 -10.57 -20.28 9.65
N THR A 61 -9.46 -20.78 9.10
CA THR A 61 -9.43 -21.99 8.26
C THR A 61 -8.65 -23.10 8.96
N LEU A 62 -9.23 -24.30 8.99
CA LEU A 62 -8.61 -25.47 9.61
C LEU A 62 -7.47 -26.00 8.73
N GLY A 63 -6.28 -25.43 8.88
CA GLY A 63 -5.01 -25.97 8.38
C GLY A 63 -4.56 -25.42 7.03
N HIS A 64 -5.24 -25.79 5.93
CA HIS A 64 -4.77 -25.43 4.57
C HIS A 64 -5.49 -24.20 4.01
N LEU A 65 -4.75 -23.10 3.89
CA LEU A 65 -5.20 -21.92 3.15
C LEU A 65 -5.06 -22.17 1.64
N GLU A 66 -6.18 -22.44 0.99
CA GLU A 66 -6.25 -22.46 -0.47
C GLU A 66 -5.91 -21.09 -1.07
N LYS A 67 -5.42 -21.06 -2.31
CA LYS A 67 -5.00 -19.80 -2.97
C LYS A 67 -6.11 -18.75 -3.02
N ALA A 68 -7.35 -19.18 -3.28
CA ALA A 68 -8.51 -18.28 -3.30
C ALA A 68 -8.75 -17.65 -1.92
N VAL A 69 -8.68 -18.46 -0.86
CA VAL A 69 -8.84 -18.00 0.52
C VAL A 69 -7.73 -17.04 0.93
N VAL A 70 -6.47 -17.31 0.56
CA VAL A 70 -5.36 -16.37 0.82
C VAL A 70 -5.66 -15.00 0.21
N LEU A 71 -6.12 -14.97 -1.05
CA LEU A 71 -6.44 -13.71 -1.75
C LEU A 71 -7.64 -12.99 -1.09
N GLU A 72 -8.67 -13.73 -0.70
CA GLU A 72 -9.85 -13.17 -0.04
C GLU A 72 -9.52 -12.57 1.33
N LEU A 73 -8.80 -13.31 2.17
CA LEU A 73 -8.37 -12.84 3.48
C LEU A 73 -7.42 -11.64 3.36
N THR A 74 -6.54 -11.64 2.36
CA THR A 74 -5.65 -10.51 2.08
C THR A 74 -6.48 -9.27 1.74
N LEU A 75 -7.46 -9.41 0.85
CA LEU A 75 -8.35 -8.31 0.49
C LEU A 75 -9.13 -7.78 1.71
N LYS A 76 -9.64 -8.68 2.56
CA LYS A 76 -10.32 -8.31 3.80
C LYS A 76 -9.40 -7.52 4.73
N HIS A 77 -8.16 -7.97 4.90
CA HIS A 77 -7.16 -7.30 5.73
C HIS A 77 -6.81 -5.91 5.18
N LEU A 78 -6.56 -5.79 3.87
CA LEU A 78 -6.26 -4.50 3.22
C LEU A 78 -7.41 -3.51 3.38
N LYS A 79 -8.67 -3.93 3.21
CA LYS A 79 -9.83 -3.06 3.45
C LYS A 79 -9.89 -2.56 4.89
N ALA A 80 -9.59 -3.43 5.86
CA ALA A 80 -9.54 -3.04 7.27
C ALA A 80 -8.41 -2.03 7.55
N LEU A 81 -7.23 -2.22 6.95
CA LEU A 81 -6.11 -1.28 7.06
C LEU A 81 -6.43 0.09 6.42
N THR A 82 -7.08 0.10 5.26
CA THR A 82 -7.51 1.36 4.61
C THR A 82 -8.51 2.11 5.49
N ALA A 83 -9.52 1.41 6.02
CA ALA A 83 -10.51 2.02 6.91
C ALA A 83 -9.87 2.59 8.19
N LEU A 84 -8.91 1.86 8.78
CA LEU A 84 -8.14 2.35 9.93
C LEU A 84 -7.33 3.60 9.60
N THR A 85 -6.67 3.61 8.43
CA THR A 85 -5.87 4.76 7.97
C THR A 85 -6.75 5.98 7.74
N GLU A 86 -7.92 5.81 7.13
CA GLU A 86 -8.89 6.88 6.92
C GLU A 86 -9.43 7.42 8.26
N GLN A 87 -9.76 6.54 9.21
CA GLN A 87 -10.16 6.93 10.55
C GLN A 87 -9.07 7.73 11.27
N GLN A 88 -7.81 7.29 11.17
CA GLN A 88 -6.67 8.02 11.73
C GLN A 88 -6.50 9.39 11.07
N HIS A 89 -6.64 9.47 9.75
CA HIS A 89 -6.58 10.74 9.02
C HIS A 89 -7.69 11.70 9.46
N GLN A 90 -8.94 11.21 9.58
CA GLN A 90 -10.05 12.01 10.10
C GLN A 90 -9.78 12.49 11.53
N LYS A 91 -9.20 11.64 12.39
CA LYS A 91 -8.83 12.05 13.76
C LYS A 91 -7.74 13.12 13.77
N ILE A 92 -6.72 13.00 12.92
CA ILE A 92 -5.67 14.02 12.77
C ILE A 92 -6.27 15.33 12.27
N MET A 93 -7.14 15.29 11.24
CA MET A 93 -7.83 16.48 10.75
C MET A 93 -8.74 17.09 11.82
N ALA A 94 -9.44 16.28 12.61
CA ALA A 94 -10.28 16.77 13.70
C ALA A 94 -9.44 17.46 14.79
N LEU A 95 -8.25 16.93 15.12
CA LEU A 95 -7.32 17.58 16.04
C LEU A 95 -6.75 18.88 15.44
N GLN A 96 -6.40 18.89 14.16
CA GLN A 96 -5.90 20.09 13.47
C GLN A 96 -6.98 21.17 13.30
N ASN A 97 -8.23 20.79 13.07
CA ASN A 97 -9.37 21.70 12.93
C ASN A 97 -9.97 22.10 14.29
N GLY A 98 -9.70 21.32 15.35
CA GLY A 98 -10.33 21.44 16.67
C GLY A 98 -9.43 21.96 17.80
N GLU A 99 -8.12 22.14 17.60
CA GLU A 99 -7.24 22.68 18.65
C GLU A 99 -6.33 23.82 18.16
N ARG A 100 -6.97 24.94 17.85
CA ARG A 100 -6.49 26.26 18.31
C ARG A 100 -7.10 26.63 19.67
N SER A 101 -7.46 25.64 20.48
CA SER A 101 -8.03 25.83 21.82
C SER A 101 -7.64 24.73 22.82
N MET A 102 -6.36 24.33 22.82
CA MET A 102 -5.66 23.98 24.06
C MET A 102 -4.69 25.13 24.37
N LYS A 103 -5.21 26.36 24.30
CA LYS A 103 -4.56 27.47 24.98
C LYS A 103 -4.67 27.09 26.46
N SER A 104 -3.53 26.97 27.15
CA SER A 104 -3.57 26.81 28.60
C SER A 104 -4.54 27.85 29.19
N PRO A 105 -5.18 27.60 30.34
CA PRO A 105 -6.05 28.59 30.97
C PRO A 105 -5.41 29.99 31.00
N VAL A 106 -4.08 30.03 31.18
CA VAL A 106 -3.25 31.24 31.14
C VAL A 106 -3.25 31.93 29.77
N GLN A 107 -3.17 31.17 28.67
CA GLN A 107 -3.13 31.74 27.32
C GLN A 107 -4.50 32.25 26.85
N ALA A 108 -5.59 31.58 27.25
CA ALA A 108 -6.94 32.07 27.00
C ALA A 108 -7.23 33.39 27.76
N ASP A 109 -6.75 33.48 29.00
CA ASP A 109 -6.87 34.68 29.84
C ASP A 109 -6.03 35.85 29.29
N LEU A 110 -4.80 35.58 28.82
CA LEU A 110 -3.96 36.57 28.15
C LEU A 110 -4.59 37.12 26.87
N ASP A 111 -5.25 36.27 26.07
CA ASP A 111 -5.91 36.73 24.84
C ASP A 111 -7.17 37.55 25.14
N ALA A 112 -7.93 37.18 26.17
CA ALA A 112 -9.06 37.98 26.65
C ALA A 112 -8.59 39.35 27.18
N PHE A 113 -7.49 39.38 27.92
CA PHE A 113 -6.86 40.61 28.39
C PHE A 113 -6.37 41.49 27.23
N HIS A 114 -5.63 40.93 26.27
CA HIS A 114 -5.15 41.67 25.09
C HIS A 114 -6.29 42.24 24.26
N SER A 115 -7.37 41.47 24.08
CA SER A 115 -8.60 41.91 23.42
C SER A 115 -9.24 43.11 24.13
N GLY A 116 -9.42 43.02 25.46
CA GLY A 116 -9.98 44.11 26.26
C GLY A 116 -9.11 45.36 26.22
N PHE A 117 -7.79 45.19 26.38
CA PHE A 117 -6.82 46.29 26.30
C PHE A 117 -6.84 46.97 24.93
N GLN A 118 -6.82 46.18 23.84
CA GLN A 118 -6.85 46.72 22.48
C GLN A 118 -8.13 47.50 22.20
N THR A 119 -9.27 47.02 22.72
CA THR A 119 -10.56 47.71 22.59
C THR A 119 -10.53 49.06 23.32
N CYS A 120 -10.06 49.09 24.56
CA CYS A 120 -9.92 50.32 25.35
C CYS A 120 -8.95 51.32 24.68
N ALA A 121 -7.76 50.86 24.27
CA ALA A 121 -6.79 51.71 23.58
C ALA A 121 -7.37 52.31 22.29
N LYS A 122 -8.15 51.54 21.54
CA LYS A 122 -8.84 52.02 20.33
C LYS A 122 -9.90 53.07 20.66
N GLU A 123 -10.68 52.90 21.71
CA GLU A 123 -11.67 53.89 22.15
C GLU A 123 -11.02 55.20 22.60
N VAL A 124 -9.91 55.12 23.36
CA VAL A 124 -9.14 56.30 23.77
C VAL A 124 -8.58 57.04 22.55
N LEU A 125 -7.97 56.32 21.60
CA LEU A 125 -7.48 56.93 20.37
C LEU A 125 -8.61 57.57 19.56
N GLN A 126 -9.78 56.94 19.48
CA GLN A 126 -10.93 57.49 18.79
C GLN A 126 -11.50 58.73 19.50
N TYR A 127 -11.46 58.77 20.84
CA TYR A 127 -11.85 59.94 21.61
C TYR A 127 -10.88 61.11 21.39
N LEU A 128 -9.58 60.84 21.43
CA LEU A 128 -8.54 61.86 21.18
C LEU A 128 -8.59 62.39 19.75
N SER A 129 -8.76 61.51 18.75
CA SER A 129 -8.90 61.94 17.34
C SER A 129 -10.17 62.77 17.11
N ARG A 130 -11.24 62.46 17.84
CA ARG A 130 -12.47 63.27 17.84
C ARG A 130 -12.28 64.60 18.56
N PHE A 131 -11.30 64.76 19.44
CA PHE A 131 -11.01 66.04 20.11
C PHE A 131 -10.13 66.93 19.22
N GLU A 132 -9.10 66.36 18.58
CA GLU A 132 -8.24 67.08 17.63
C GLU A 132 -8.99 67.57 16.39
N SER A 133 -10.12 66.95 16.01
CA SER A 133 -10.95 67.42 14.90
C SER A 133 -11.82 68.65 15.22
N TRP A 134 -11.78 69.19 16.44
CA TRP A 134 -12.53 70.39 16.87
C TRP A 134 -11.63 71.59 17.20
N THR A 135 -10.32 71.46 17.01
CA THR A 135 -9.33 72.54 17.05
C THR A 135 -8.81 72.85 15.67
#